data_AF-A0A7C9GXM1-F1
#
_entry.id   AF-A0A7C9GXM1-F1
#
_cell.length_a   1.000
_cell.length_b   1.000
_cell.length_c   1.000
_cell.angle_alpha   90.00
_cell.angle_beta   90.00
_cell.angle_gamma   90.00
#
_symmetry.space_group_name_H-M   'P 1'
#
loop_
_entity.id
_entity.type
_entity.pdbx_description
1 polymer ?
#
loop_
_entity_poly.entity_id
_entity_poly.type
_entity_poly.pdbx_seq_one_letter_code
_entity_poly.pdbx_strand_id
1 'polypeptide(L)'
;MALLRTNEYFGTTGNDSLVSSSNSTTFGLSGNDTLTSLAYTSYNFLAGGAGNDTYYVGYGAAITIVDTGGTDRIVASRLGFYDAYTYAFTVDGGKHIVAFSEYYGDQVAIANWRDSTFAVESITLKDGTYSFDYIASVLPSTTGYLGDFSSEYLAANGILPVGTTSSDVLEFINHVSTTEQEKNAALSRPTYVITGPSSIDEGSTGSFLLQTTGLSSGASVTYSVSGVSSDDIDSGSLTATATVNNSGQATISLGIKEDQLTEGREQLTISVANGAAATSTYINDTSTTPINPTVTIRADAQSYLEGEEATFTVETTGYSEGTEIPWYVMFNALSINEHSFQLQDIAGTNGEAAANIDDRGYATIDVNGRATISIPIKLDSVSEDTEVLQVTVQRPNSLSVSSVFVDIFDVQAGSPPTSNLVSKSYSVSSTAATVRSSDGGQTWTVMTPSGTETLSNYDRLSFSDKTIALDFDEGEAGYNAATMIGAAFGAEYIDQYFGTGVTLFDAGMTVSQIAQLIVDTGLIEGMVGSTNKAWIDHVYENVVGAAPDAFTSAAFSTLLSNGTYTKAGLLELAAGVDALETQIDLVGLQSYGLDYLSFI
;
A
#
# COMPACT_ATOMS: atom_id res chain seq x y z
N MET A 1 35.97 26.32 -46.29
CA MET A 1 37.40 26.14 -45.97
C MET A 1 37.59 24.71 -45.48
N ALA A 2 38.69 24.04 -45.81
CA ALA A 2 38.95 22.72 -45.23
C ALA A 2 39.25 22.93 -43.75
N LEU A 3 38.28 22.64 -42.87
CA LEU A 3 38.51 22.59 -41.44
C LEU A 3 39.66 21.61 -41.21
N LEU A 4 40.72 22.07 -40.54
CA LEU A 4 41.78 21.19 -40.08
C LEU A 4 41.12 20.16 -39.15
N ARG A 5 41.06 18.90 -39.59
CA ARG A 5 40.50 17.80 -38.81
C ARG A 5 41.65 16.91 -38.35
N THR A 6 41.91 16.95 -37.06
CA THR A 6 42.80 16.03 -36.36
C THR A 6 41.96 15.02 -35.58
N ASN A 7 42.58 13.93 -35.15
CA ASN A 7 41.95 13.04 -34.17
C ASN A 7 41.98 13.73 -32.80
N GLU A 8 40.82 13.88 -32.16
CA GLU A 8 40.71 14.49 -30.83
C GLU A 8 40.76 13.43 -29.74
N TYR A 9 41.60 13.67 -28.73
CA TYR A 9 41.74 12.83 -27.53
C TYR A 9 41.51 13.69 -26.30
N PHE A 10 40.82 13.13 -25.31
CA PHE A 10 40.39 13.86 -24.12
C PHE A 10 40.87 13.16 -22.85
N GLY A 11 41.39 13.94 -21.91
CA GLY A 11 41.56 13.56 -20.52
C GLY A 11 40.23 13.56 -19.75
N THR A 12 40.36 13.60 -18.43
CA THR A 12 39.28 13.74 -17.46
C THR A 12 39.25 15.18 -16.92
N THR A 13 38.44 15.45 -15.89
CA THR A 13 38.51 16.75 -15.18
C THR A 13 39.45 16.70 -13.97
N GLY A 14 40.31 15.68 -13.90
CA GLY A 14 41.35 15.51 -12.89
C GLY A 14 42.73 15.51 -13.53
N ASN A 15 43.77 15.21 -12.75
CA ASN A 15 45.14 15.23 -13.26
C ASN A 15 45.42 14.00 -14.14
N ASP A 16 45.75 14.23 -15.41
CA ASP A 16 45.97 13.20 -16.41
C ASP A 16 47.41 13.18 -16.94
N SER A 17 47.81 12.01 -17.47
CA SER A 17 49.06 11.87 -18.23
C SER A 17 48.73 11.36 -19.62
N LEU A 18 48.87 12.25 -20.60
CA LEU A 18 48.38 12.07 -21.96
C LEU A 18 49.54 12.03 -22.95
N VAL A 19 49.42 11.17 -23.96
CA VAL A 19 50.42 11.02 -25.02
C VAL A 19 49.81 11.42 -26.36
N SER A 20 50.44 12.36 -27.04
CA SER A 20 50.02 12.87 -28.35
C SER A 20 50.81 12.22 -29.50
N SER A 21 50.13 12.05 -30.64
CA SER A 21 50.68 11.45 -31.86
C SER A 21 50.40 12.32 -33.09
N SER A 22 50.96 11.98 -34.26
CA SER A 22 50.81 12.81 -35.45
C SER A 22 49.35 13.05 -35.84
N ASN A 23 49.03 14.26 -36.30
CA ASN A 23 47.68 14.68 -36.70
C ASN A 23 46.62 14.51 -35.60
N SER A 24 46.96 14.88 -34.36
CA SER A 24 46.04 14.79 -33.23
C SER A 24 45.92 16.12 -32.48
N THR A 25 44.76 16.33 -31.87
CA THR A 25 44.57 17.32 -30.80
C THR A 25 44.33 16.58 -29.50
N THR A 26 45.13 16.87 -28.49
CA THR A 26 45.05 16.25 -27.16
C THR A 26 44.64 17.32 -26.16
N PHE A 27 43.49 17.11 -25.53
CA PHE A 27 42.89 17.97 -24.53
C PHE A 27 43.11 17.38 -23.13
N GLY A 28 43.79 18.10 -22.24
CA GLY A 28 43.91 17.80 -20.81
C GLY A 28 42.58 18.00 -20.08
N LEU A 29 41.96 19.16 -20.35
CA LEU A 29 40.70 19.67 -19.78
C LEU A 29 40.90 20.43 -18.47
N SER A 30 40.34 19.99 -17.35
CA SER A 30 40.62 20.60 -16.04
C SER A 30 41.56 19.68 -15.29
N GLY A 31 42.50 20.22 -14.54
CA GLY A 31 43.47 19.41 -13.80
C GLY A 31 44.87 19.93 -13.99
N ASN A 32 45.83 19.34 -13.29
CA ASN A 32 47.24 19.59 -13.55
C ASN A 32 47.76 18.44 -14.43
N ASP A 33 47.73 18.63 -15.73
CA ASP A 33 47.92 17.59 -16.73
C ASP A 33 49.36 17.54 -17.23
N THR A 34 49.77 16.35 -17.67
CA THR A 34 51.06 16.12 -18.32
C THR A 34 50.85 15.63 -19.75
N LEU A 35 51.13 16.49 -20.73
CA LEU A 35 50.95 16.21 -22.15
C LEU A 35 52.30 15.97 -22.81
N THR A 36 52.53 14.76 -23.33
CA THR A 36 53.81 14.36 -23.96
C THR A 36 53.61 14.00 -25.42
N SER A 37 54.34 14.63 -26.34
CA SER A 37 54.35 14.18 -27.73
C SER A 37 55.30 13.00 -27.95
N LEU A 38 54.92 12.06 -28.81
CA LEU A 38 55.82 11.00 -29.27
C LEU A 38 56.96 11.58 -30.12
N ALA A 39 58.07 10.84 -30.20
CA ALA A 39 59.20 11.22 -31.05
C ALA A 39 58.81 11.19 -32.54
N TYR A 40 59.39 12.12 -33.32
CA TYR A 40 59.26 12.22 -34.77
C TYR A 40 57.82 12.34 -35.29
N THR A 41 56.94 12.98 -34.50
CA THR A 41 55.55 13.26 -34.90
C THR A 41 55.37 14.70 -35.35
N SER A 42 54.37 14.96 -36.18
CA SER A 42 54.02 16.31 -36.65
C SER A 42 52.53 16.57 -36.54
N TYR A 43 52.14 17.86 -36.50
CA TYR A 43 50.75 18.27 -36.29
C TYR A 43 50.17 17.73 -34.97
N ASN A 44 50.93 17.86 -33.89
CA ASN A 44 50.48 17.55 -32.54
C ASN A 44 49.95 18.85 -31.90
N PHE A 45 48.65 18.96 -31.69
CA PHE A 45 48.04 20.08 -30.97
C PHE A 45 47.80 19.66 -29.53
N LEU A 46 48.35 20.41 -28.59
CA LEU A 46 48.25 20.14 -27.16
C LEU A 46 47.51 21.29 -26.51
N ALA A 47 46.43 20.98 -25.82
CA ALA A 47 45.65 21.94 -25.06
C ALA A 47 45.52 21.37 -23.65
N GLY A 48 46.26 21.94 -22.69
CA GLY A 48 46.26 21.50 -21.31
C GLY A 48 44.92 21.82 -20.67
N GLY A 49 44.48 23.06 -20.83
CA GLY A 49 43.16 23.51 -20.44
C GLY A 49 43.28 24.39 -19.20
N ALA A 50 42.48 24.12 -18.17
CA ALA A 50 42.52 24.84 -16.91
C ALA A 50 43.31 24.07 -15.84
N GLY A 51 44.35 24.69 -15.28
CA GLY A 51 45.15 24.14 -14.19
C GLY A 51 46.64 24.30 -14.47
N ASN A 52 47.52 23.63 -13.75
CA ASN A 52 48.96 23.81 -13.93
C ASN A 52 49.54 22.67 -14.76
N ASP A 53 49.64 22.89 -16.06
CA ASP A 53 49.95 21.86 -17.04
C ASP A 53 51.43 21.80 -17.40
N THR A 54 51.89 20.60 -17.78
CA THR A 54 53.27 20.37 -18.23
C THR A 54 53.30 19.71 -19.59
N TYR A 55 53.93 20.38 -20.54
CA TYR A 55 54.08 19.92 -21.92
C TYR A 55 55.50 19.40 -22.19
N TYR A 56 55.64 18.14 -22.59
CA TYR A 56 56.91 17.52 -22.97
C TYR A 56 57.03 17.37 -24.48
N VAL A 57 58.09 17.96 -25.05
CA VAL A 57 58.39 17.86 -26.48
C VAL A 57 59.17 16.57 -26.74
N GLY A 58 58.52 15.64 -27.44
CA GLY A 58 59.16 14.43 -27.95
C GLY A 58 60.29 14.74 -28.91
N TYR A 59 61.25 13.83 -29.01
CA TYR A 59 62.41 14.00 -29.88
C TYR A 59 62.01 14.12 -31.35
N GLY A 60 62.18 15.31 -31.92
CA GLY A 60 61.98 15.61 -33.33
C GLY A 60 60.51 15.80 -33.64
N ALA A 61 59.72 16.07 -32.60
CA ALA A 61 58.31 16.33 -32.70
C ALA A 61 58.06 17.80 -33.01
N ALA A 62 57.01 18.07 -33.78
CA ALA A 62 56.44 19.38 -33.96
C ALA A 62 55.13 19.49 -33.17
N ILE A 63 55.15 20.27 -32.09
CA ILE A 63 53.97 20.53 -31.25
C ILE A 63 53.48 21.97 -31.40
N THR A 64 52.17 22.13 -31.26
CA THR A 64 51.51 23.43 -31.12
C THR A 64 50.73 23.41 -29.82
N ILE A 65 50.99 24.36 -28.94
CA ILE A 65 50.32 24.51 -27.65
C ILE A 65 49.27 25.60 -27.78
N VAL A 66 48.05 25.27 -27.38
CA VAL A 66 46.94 26.21 -27.24
C VAL A 66 46.45 26.06 -25.81
N ASP A 67 47.02 26.87 -24.92
CA ASP A 67 46.67 26.87 -23.51
C ASP A 67 45.46 27.76 -23.25
N THR A 68 44.66 27.46 -22.23
CA THR A 68 43.46 28.24 -21.89
C THR A 68 43.38 28.69 -20.43
N GLY A 69 44.42 28.46 -19.63
CA GLY A 69 44.63 29.13 -18.35
C GLY A 69 45.31 28.26 -17.30
N GLY A 70 46.23 28.83 -16.53
CA GLY A 70 46.99 27.99 -15.65
C GLY A 70 48.22 28.63 -15.04
N THR A 71 49.12 27.76 -14.59
CA THR A 71 50.52 28.10 -14.41
C THR A 71 51.34 26.97 -15.02
N ASP A 72 51.72 27.16 -16.28
CA ASP A 72 52.08 26.10 -17.18
C ASP A 72 53.57 26.09 -17.50
N ARG A 73 54.03 24.91 -17.88
CA ARG A 73 55.44 24.66 -18.15
C ARG A 73 55.66 23.84 -19.40
N ILE A 74 56.55 24.30 -20.26
CA ILE A 74 57.06 23.51 -21.39
C ILE A 74 58.44 22.94 -21.07
N VAL A 75 58.69 21.71 -21.51
CA VAL A 75 59.99 21.05 -21.45
C VAL A 75 60.43 20.69 -22.87
N ALA A 76 61.35 21.49 -23.42
CA ALA A 76 61.89 21.39 -24.77
C ALA A 76 63.42 21.25 -24.73
N SER A 77 63.90 20.12 -24.20
CA SER A 77 65.31 19.92 -23.82
C SER A 77 66.33 19.92 -24.97
N ARG A 78 65.89 19.97 -26.23
CA ARG A 78 66.77 20.01 -27.42
C ARG A 78 66.75 21.35 -28.15
N LEU A 79 65.92 22.28 -27.69
CA LEU A 79 65.97 23.69 -28.07
C LEU A 79 66.83 24.45 -27.05
N GLY A 80 67.49 25.51 -27.48
CA GLY A 80 68.32 26.34 -26.60
C GLY A 80 68.32 27.78 -27.06
N PHE A 81 68.27 28.72 -26.11
CA PHE A 81 68.28 30.15 -26.39
C PHE A 81 69.61 30.60 -27.01
N TYR A 82 70.71 29.95 -26.65
CA TYR A 82 72.05 30.20 -27.18
C TYR A 82 72.56 29.10 -28.14
N ASP A 83 71.67 28.19 -28.59
CA ASP A 83 72.06 27.13 -29.52
C ASP A 83 72.07 27.66 -30.96
N ALA A 84 73.18 27.49 -31.67
CA ALA A 84 73.36 27.97 -33.04
C ALA A 84 72.38 27.37 -34.05
N TYR A 85 71.74 26.25 -33.69
CA TYR A 85 70.76 25.55 -34.52
C TYR A 85 69.31 25.80 -34.12
N THR A 86 69.05 26.63 -33.10
CA THR A 86 67.70 27.00 -32.68
C THR A 86 67.31 28.35 -33.29
N TYR A 87 66.16 28.36 -33.94
CA TYR A 87 65.58 29.54 -34.55
C TYR A 87 64.21 29.80 -33.96
N ALA A 88 63.80 31.06 -33.98
CA ALA A 88 62.46 31.45 -33.56
C ALA A 88 61.92 32.60 -34.39
N PHE A 89 60.61 32.66 -34.55
CA PHE A 89 59.91 33.78 -35.13
C PHE A 89 58.58 33.99 -34.42
N THR A 90 58.05 35.20 -34.51
CA THR A 90 56.68 35.48 -34.07
C THR A 90 55.72 35.55 -35.24
N VAL A 91 54.43 35.42 -34.94
CA VAL A 91 53.36 35.47 -35.95
C VAL A 91 52.30 36.49 -35.58
N ASP A 92 51.77 37.17 -36.59
CA ASP A 92 50.63 38.09 -36.53
C ASP A 92 50.83 39.24 -35.53
N GLY A 93 51.97 39.91 -35.59
CA GLY A 93 52.29 41.04 -34.74
C GLY A 93 52.73 40.61 -33.34
N GLY A 94 53.44 39.48 -33.22
CA GLY A 94 53.93 38.99 -31.94
C GLY A 94 52.93 38.14 -31.14
N LYS A 95 51.75 37.82 -31.68
CA LYS A 95 50.68 37.09 -30.97
C LYS A 95 51.02 35.63 -30.72
N HIS A 96 51.71 35.00 -31.66
CA HIS A 96 52.15 33.62 -31.55
C HIS A 96 53.67 33.56 -31.65
N ILE A 97 54.27 32.51 -31.11
CA ILE A 97 55.70 32.25 -31.23
C ILE A 97 55.91 30.82 -31.74
N VAL A 98 56.89 30.66 -32.62
CA VAL A 98 57.38 29.36 -33.08
C VAL A 98 58.88 29.31 -32.84
N ALA A 99 59.35 28.28 -32.16
CA ALA A 99 60.75 27.96 -32.02
C ALA A 99 61.02 26.57 -32.59
N PHE A 100 62.12 26.40 -33.33
CA PHE A 100 62.46 25.12 -33.95
C PHE A 100 63.97 24.92 -34.02
N SER A 101 64.39 23.65 -34.14
CA SER A 101 65.77 23.30 -34.43
C SER A 101 65.91 22.68 -35.81
N GLU A 102 66.74 23.28 -36.66
CA GLU A 102 67.05 22.70 -37.97
C GLU A 102 67.86 21.39 -37.87
N TYR A 103 68.61 21.23 -36.76
CA TYR A 103 69.49 20.07 -36.56
C TYR A 103 68.74 18.89 -35.94
N TYR A 104 67.91 19.15 -34.92
CA TYR A 104 67.21 18.09 -34.18
C TYR A 104 65.77 17.83 -34.66
N GLY A 105 65.19 18.75 -35.42
CA GLY A 105 63.83 18.67 -35.97
C GLY A 105 62.71 18.98 -34.97
N ASP A 106 63.03 19.35 -33.72
CA ASP A 106 62.03 19.77 -32.73
C ASP A 106 61.41 21.10 -33.14
N GLN A 107 60.10 21.24 -32.93
CA GLN A 107 59.37 22.49 -33.08
C GLN A 107 58.37 22.64 -31.93
N VAL A 108 58.33 23.85 -31.37
CA VAL A 108 57.34 24.29 -30.38
C VAL A 108 56.70 25.56 -30.89
N ALA A 109 55.42 25.49 -31.21
CA ALA A 109 54.58 26.66 -31.45
C ALA A 109 53.68 26.89 -30.23
N ILE A 110 53.49 28.15 -29.85
CA ILE A 110 52.63 28.53 -28.73
C ILE A 110 51.69 29.63 -29.21
N ALA A 111 50.39 29.33 -29.19
CA ALA A 111 49.35 30.30 -29.47
C ALA A 111 49.24 31.29 -28.31
N ASN A 112 48.89 32.54 -28.62
CA ASN A 112 48.68 33.62 -27.65
C ASN A 112 49.71 33.73 -26.51
N TRP A 113 50.98 33.44 -26.76
CA TRP A 113 52.03 33.29 -25.73
C TRP A 113 52.30 34.53 -24.86
N ARG A 114 51.73 35.69 -25.22
CA ARG A 114 51.81 36.95 -24.47
C ARG A 114 50.48 37.40 -23.88
N ASP A 115 49.41 36.65 -24.12
CA ASP A 115 48.12 36.92 -23.49
C ASP A 115 48.17 36.39 -22.06
N SER A 116 48.10 37.29 -21.07
CA SER A 116 48.18 36.91 -19.66
C SER A 116 47.08 35.96 -19.18
N THR A 117 46.04 35.75 -19.98
CA THR A 117 44.95 34.80 -19.69
C THR A 117 45.28 33.37 -20.11
N PHE A 118 46.15 33.22 -21.12
CA PHE A 118 46.40 31.97 -21.86
C PHE A 118 47.90 31.70 -22.05
N ALA A 119 48.75 32.41 -21.30
CA ALA A 119 50.18 32.35 -21.46
C ALA A 119 50.72 31.15 -20.69
N VAL A 120 51.64 30.43 -21.32
CA VAL A 120 52.53 29.54 -20.58
C VAL A 120 53.54 30.39 -19.81
N GLU A 121 53.80 30.08 -18.55
CA GLU A 121 54.64 30.91 -17.68
C GLU A 121 56.11 30.60 -17.85
N SER A 122 56.46 29.33 -18.08
CA SER A 122 57.86 28.91 -18.14
C SER A 122 58.17 27.88 -19.21
N ILE A 123 59.38 27.93 -19.73
CA ILE A 123 59.93 26.91 -20.63
C ILE A 123 61.31 26.49 -20.16
N THR A 124 61.51 25.18 -20.08
CA THR A 124 62.79 24.53 -19.82
C THR A 124 63.42 24.14 -21.15
N LEU A 125 64.50 24.81 -21.49
CA LEU A 125 65.35 24.57 -22.63
C LEU A 125 66.62 23.82 -22.21
N LYS A 126 67.45 23.45 -23.17
CA LYS A 126 68.77 22.82 -22.95
C LYS A 126 69.70 23.64 -22.05
N ASP A 127 69.61 24.96 -22.12
CA ASP A 127 70.52 25.91 -21.46
C ASP A 127 69.94 26.58 -20.21
N GLY A 128 68.68 26.31 -19.85
CA GLY A 128 68.06 26.84 -18.64
C GLY A 128 66.54 26.79 -18.64
N THR A 129 65.95 27.26 -17.55
CA THR A 129 64.50 27.52 -17.46
C THR A 129 64.28 29.03 -17.48
N TYR A 130 63.38 29.48 -18.34
CA TYR A 130 63.12 30.89 -18.59
C TYR A 130 61.62 31.18 -18.47
N SER A 131 61.29 32.39 -18.02
CA SER A 131 59.93 32.91 -18.17
C SER A 131 59.72 33.44 -19.58
N PHE A 132 58.47 33.44 -20.05
CA PHE A 132 58.16 34.01 -21.35
C PHE A 132 58.32 35.53 -21.41
N ASP A 133 58.16 36.23 -20.28
CA ASP A 133 58.54 37.65 -20.17
C ASP A 133 60.03 37.88 -20.43
N TYR A 134 60.89 37.02 -19.87
CA TYR A 134 62.32 37.08 -20.15
C TYR A 134 62.57 36.83 -21.63
N ILE A 135 62.00 35.75 -22.19
CA ILE A 135 62.14 35.45 -23.62
C ILE A 135 61.71 36.63 -24.48
N ALA A 136 60.56 37.26 -24.22
CA ALA A 136 60.11 38.44 -24.95
C ALA A 136 61.10 39.61 -24.89
N SER A 137 61.77 39.80 -23.74
CA SER A 137 62.74 40.88 -23.56
C SER A 137 64.04 40.69 -24.35
N VAL A 138 64.47 39.44 -24.57
CA VAL A 138 65.76 39.13 -25.20
C VAL A 138 65.64 38.57 -26.62
N LEU A 139 64.51 37.99 -27.00
CA LEU A 139 64.28 37.34 -28.30
C LEU A 139 64.71 38.21 -29.51
N PRO A 140 64.34 39.50 -29.60
CA PRO A 140 64.72 40.33 -30.75
C PRO A 140 66.23 40.55 -30.90
N SER A 141 67.01 40.31 -29.84
CA SER A 141 68.47 40.45 -29.84
C SER A 141 69.22 39.14 -30.09
N THR A 142 68.51 38.02 -30.21
CA THR A 142 69.13 36.72 -30.49
C THR A 142 69.49 36.57 -31.96
N THR A 143 70.58 35.86 -32.23
CA THR A 143 71.01 35.55 -33.60
C THR A 143 70.07 34.60 -34.34
N GLY A 144 69.27 33.81 -33.60
CA GLY A 144 68.29 32.86 -34.14
C GLY A 144 66.90 33.46 -34.41
N TYR A 145 66.66 34.73 -34.07
CA TYR A 145 65.36 35.35 -34.29
C TYR A 145 65.20 35.81 -35.75
N LEU A 146 64.18 35.28 -36.42
CA LEU A 146 63.93 35.52 -37.85
C LEU A 146 62.98 36.69 -38.11
N GLY A 147 62.39 37.29 -37.06
CA GLY A 147 61.43 38.37 -37.16
C GLY A 147 59.99 37.94 -36.89
N ASP A 148 59.05 38.80 -37.31
CA ASP A 148 57.61 38.58 -37.22
C ASP A 148 57.04 38.34 -38.64
N PHE A 149 56.22 37.31 -38.80
CA PHE A 149 55.57 36.96 -40.06
C PHE A 149 54.04 37.01 -39.92
N SER A 150 53.31 37.25 -41.01
CA SER A 150 51.86 37.06 -40.98
C SER A 150 51.47 35.61 -41.26
N SER A 151 50.33 35.16 -40.76
CA SER A 151 49.77 33.84 -41.07
C SER A 151 49.62 33.60 -42.58
N GLU A 152 49.23 34.63 -43.34
CA GLU A 152 49.12 34.57 -44.81
C GLU A 152 50.48 34.39 -45.48
N TYR A 153 51.54 35.01 -44.94
CA TYR A 153 52.90 34.79 -45.43
C TYR A 153 53.35 33.35 -45.19
N LEU A 154 53.10 32.81 -43.99
CA LEU A 154 53.43 31.43 -43.66
C LEU A 154 52.64 30.45 -44.55
N ALA A 155 51.37 30.72 -44.82
CA ALA A 155 50.53 29.94 -45.72
C ALA A 155 51.01 29.98 -47.18
N ALA A 156 51.40 31.17 -47.68
CA ALA A 156 51.93 31.34 -49.03
C ALA A 156 53.26 30.61 -49.25
N ASN A 157 54.01 30.35 -48.19
CA ASN A 157 55.28 29.62 -48.21
C ASN A 157 55.15 28.15 -47.77
N GLY A 158 53.93 27.64 -47.61
CA GLY A 158 53.66 26.23 -47.30
C GLY A 158 54.02 25.79 -45.87
N ILE A 159 54.25 26.75 -44.95
CA ILE A 159 54.46 26.49 -43.52
C ILE A 159 53.12 26.21 -42.84
N LEU A 160 52.10 27.02 -43.16
CA LEU A 160 50.71 26.76 -42.83
C LEU A 160 49.96 26.22 -44.06
N PRO A 161 48.79 25.57 -43.89
CA PRO A 161 47.94 25.18 -45.00
C PRO A 161 47.68 26.34 -45.96
N VAL A 162 47.67 26.04 -47.26
CA VAL A 162 47.49 27.07 -48.29
C VAL A 162 46.15 27.79 -48.10
N GLY A 163 46.22 29.12 -48.05
CA GLY A 163 45.05 29.97 -47.85
C GLY A 163 44.70 30.26 -46.40
N THR A 164 45.46 29.75 -45.42
CA THR A 164 45.30 30.12 -44.01
C THR A 164 45.55 31.61 -43.81
N THR A 165 44.62 32.26 -43.14
CA THR A 165 44.66 33.65 -42.69
C THR A 165 44.78 33.73 -41.18
N SER A 166 45.11 34.91 -40.66
CA SER A 166 45.09 35.19 -39.22
C SER A 166 43.71 34.94 -38.57
N SER A 167 42.62 35.11 -39.33
CA SER A 167 41.26 34.78 -38.86
C SER A 167 41.05 33.28 -38.67
N ASP A 168 41.62 32.44 -39.53
CA ASP A 168 41.48 30.98 -39.42
C ASP A 168 42.28 30.43 -38.24
N VAL A 169 43.45 31.01 -37.95
CA VAL A 169 44.24 30.69 -36.76
C VAL A 169 43.45 31.05 -35.49
N LEU A 170 42.82 32.23 -35.48
CA LEU A 170 41.95 32.64 -34.37
C LEU A 170 40.73 31.72 -34.23
N GLU A 171 40.10 31.30 -35.33
CA GLU A 171 39.00 30.34 -35.32
C GLU A 171 39.43 29.01 -34.70
N PHE A 172 40.61 28.49 -35.05
CA PHE A 172 41.15 27.26 -34.47
C PHE A 172 41.38 27.40 -32.95
N ILE A 173 41.98 28.49 -32.50
CA ILE A 173 42.21 28.75 -31.06
C ILE A 173 40.88 28.81 -30.31
N ASN A 174 39.89 29.51 -30.87
CA ASN A 174 38.56 29.59 -30.28
C ASN A 174 37.84 28.23 -30.26
N HIS A 175 38.03 27.40 -31.29
CA HIS A 175 37.51 26.02 -31.33
C HIS A 175 38.08 25.18 -30.19
N VAL A 176 39.39 25.25 -29.94
CA VAL A 176 40.03 24.56 -28.81
C VAL A 176 39.42 25.01 -27.49
N SER A 177 39.39 26.32 -27.23
CA SER A 177 38.84 26.86 -25.97
C SER A 177 37.36 26.53 -25.77
N THR A 178 36.54 26.61 -26.83
CA THR A 178 35.12 26.25 -26.76
C THR A 178 34.95 24.75 -26.49
N THR A 179 35.74 23.91 -27.16
CA THR A 179 35.69 22.44 -26.98
C THR A 179 36.04 22.05 -25.54
N GLU A 180 37.06 22.67 -24.95
CA GLU A 180 37.41 22.45 -23.55
C GLU A 180 36.30 22.85 -22.60
N GLN A 181 35.70 24.02 -22.78
CA GLN A 181 34.58 24.46 -21.96
C GLN A 181 33.37 23.51 -22.05
N GLU A 182 33.00 23.10 -23.28
CA GLU A 182 31.89 22.18 -23.51
C GLU A 182 32.16 20.80 -22.90
N LYS A 183 33.38 20.26 -23.04
CA LYS A 183 33.76 18.97 -22.49
C LYS A 183 33.88 18.99 -20.97
N ASN A 184 34.48 20.03 -20.40
CA ASN A 184 34.52 20.23 -18.95
C ASN A 184 33.11 20.28 -18.38
N ALA A 185 32.22 21.09 -18.97
CA ALA A 185 30.83 21.20 -18.51
C ALA A 185 30.05 19.88 -18.64
N ALA A 186 30.31 19.11 -19.70
CA ALA A 186 29.68 17.80 -19.90
C ALA A 186 30.16 16.77 -18.86
N LEU A 187 31.47 16.73 -18.57
CA LEU A 187 32.08 15.80 -17.62
C LEU A 187 31.83 16.18 -16.16
N SER A 188 31.62 17.47 -15.87
CA SER A 188 31.26 17.96 -14.53
C SER A 188 29.76 17.89 -14.24
N ARG A 189 28.92 17.44 -15.19
CA ARG A 189 27.47 17.38 -14.97
C ARG A 189 27.12 16.26 -13.98
N PRO A 190 26.41 16.56 -12.88
CA PRO A 190 26.13 15.55 -11.88
C PRO A 190 25.28 14.40 -12.42
N THR A 191 25.64 13.18 -12.06
CA THR A 191 24.78 12.00 -12.22
C THR A 191 24.39 11.47 -10.85
N TYR A 192 23.27 10.76 -10.77
CA TYR A 192 22.70 10.26 -9.53
C TYR A 192 22.21 8.83 -9.72
N VAL A 193 22.56 7.95 -8.78
CA VAL A 193 22.01 6.60 -8.65
C VAL A 193 21.64 6.40 -7.20
N ILE A 194 20.39 6.03 -6.92
CA ILE A 194 19.93 5.78 -5.55
C ILE A 194 19.44 4.33 -5.42
N THR A 195 19.83 3.66 -4.35
CA THR A 195 19.40 2.30 -4.01
C THR A 195 18.93 2.24 -2.57
N GLY A 196 17.85 1.51 -2.30
CA GLY A 196 17.31 1.29 -0.96
C GLY A 196 16.94 -0.17 -0.69
N PRO A 197 16.49 -0.48 0.54
CA PRO A 197 15.92 -1.78 0.86
C PRO A 197 14.60 -2.02 0.13
N SER A 198 14.17 -3.29 0.00
CA SER A 198 12.88 -3.63 -0.60
C SER A 198 11.68 -3.31 0.30
N SER A 199 11.88 -3.41 1.61
CA SER A 199 10.89 -3.05 2.63
C SER A 199 11.57 -2.56 3.92
N ILE A 200 10.85 -1.78 4.71
CA ILE A 200 11.23 -1.32 6.04
C ILE A 200 10.01 -1.55 6.94
N ASP A 201 10.23 -2.06 8.15
CA ASP A 201 9.18 -2.19 9.16
C ASP A 201 9.04 -0.86 9.90
N GLU A 202 7.83 -0.50 10.32
CA GLU A 202 7.60 0.62 11.23
C GLU A 202 8.47 0.51 12.50
N GLY A 203 8.87 1.66 13.04
CA GLY A 203 9.86 1.76 14.13
C GLY A 203 11.31 1.51 13.72
N SER A 204 11.56 1.12 12.47
CA SER A 204 12.91 0.92 11.93
C SER A 204 13.39 2.08 11.07
N THR A 205 14.70 2.16 10.83
CA THR A 205 15.30 3.15 9.93
C THR A 205 15.72 2.51 8.61
N GLY A 206 15.19 3.03 7.51
CA GLY A 206 15.66 2.71 6.16
C GLY A 206 16.97 3.41 5.81
N SER A 207 17.90 2.66 5.21
CA SER A 207 19.18 3.21 4.73
C SER A 207 19.26 3.16 3.20
N PHE A 208 19.37 4.32 2.58
CA PHE A 208 19.46 4.46 1.13
C PHE A 208 20.84 5.00 0.76
N LEU A 209 21.48 4.34 -0.20
CA LEU A 209 22.76 4.76 -0.74
C LEU A 209 22.54 5.58 -2.00
N LEU A 210 22.95 6.85 -1.95
CA LEU A 210 23.04 7.74 -3.10
C LEU A 210 24.49 7.76 -3.60
N GLN A 211 24.70 7.40 -4.86
CA GLN A 211 25.97 7.53 -5.56
C GLN A 211 25.86 8.67 -6.58
N THR A 212 26.88 9.52 -6.64
CA THR A 212 26.94 10.68 -7.53
C THR A 212 28.27 10.77 -8.26
N THR A 213 28.25 11.47 -9.40
CA THR A 213 29.47 11.94 -10.08
C THR A 213 29.40 13.46 -10.22
N GLY A 214 30.53 14.12 -10.47
CA GLY A 214 30.58 15.56 -10.74
C GLY A 214 30.24 16.46 -9.54
N LEU A 215 30.05 15.89 -8.34
CA LEU A 215 29.84 16.64 -7.10
C LEU A 215 31.07 16.50 -6.20
N SER A 216 31.50 17.62 -5.61
CA SER A 216 32.55 17.64 -4.61
C SER A 216 32.03 17.12 -3.26
N SER A 217 32.96 16.64 -2.44
CA SER A 217 32.66 16.31 -1.04
C SER A 217 32.14 17.53 -0.29
N GLY A 218 31.11 17.33 0.53
CA GLY A 218 30.36 18.39 1.21
C GLY A 218 29.18 18.95 0.40
N ALA A 219 29.04 18.60 -0.88
CA ALA A 219 27.87 19.00 -1.67
C ALA A 219 26.57 18.42 -1.07
N SER A 220 25.54 19.25 -0.97
CA SER A 220 24.21 18.84 -0.49
C SER A 220 23.29 18.52 -1.67
N VAL A 221 22.69 17.33 -1.65
CA VAL A 221 21.69 16.89 -2.61
C VAL A 221 20.33 16.84 -1.91
N THR A 222 19.38 17.65 -2.36
CA THR A 222 18.00 17.61 -1.86
C THR A 222 17.31 16.33 -2.32
N TYR A 223 16.58 15.69 -1.41
CA TYR A 223 15.69 14.57 -1.69
C TYR A 223 14.27 14.85 -1.19
N SER A 224 13.30 14.22 -1.85
CA SER A 224 11.89 14.25 -1.47
C SER A 224 11.34 12.83 -1.32
N VAL A 225 10.46 12.64 -0.36
CA VAL A 225 9.73 11.40 -0.08
C VAL A 225 8.28 11.58 -0.56
N SER A 226 7.72 10.56 -1.21
CA SER A 226 6.32 10.54 -1.63
C SER A 226 5.72 9.13 -1.53
N GLY A 227 4.39 9.02 -1.63
CA GLY A 227 3.67 7.74 -1.55
C GLY A 227 3.27 7.34 -0.13
N VAL A 228 3.63 8.16 0.86
CA VAL A 228 3.35 8.02 2.31
C VAL A 228 3.04 9.42 2.87
N SER A 229 2.41 9.49 4.04
CA SER A 229 2.18 10.71 4.81
C SER A 229 3.47 11.21 5.49
N SER A 230 3.47 12.48 5.90
CA SER A 230 4.50 13.00 6.81
C SER A 230 4.38 12.40 8.21
N ASP A 231 3.21 11.90 8.58
CA ASP A 231 2.96 11.30 9.89
C ASP A 231 3.70 9.97 10.07
N ASP A 232 4.01 9.26 8.98
CA ASP A 232 4.70 7.95 8.96
C ASP A 232 6.22 8.08 9.06
N ILE A 233 6.73 9.32 9.03
CA ILE A 233 8.16 9.62 9.05
C ILE A 233 8.53 10.22 10.40
N ASP A 234 9.55 9.67 11.08
CA ASP A 234 10.02 10.16 12.39
C ASP A 234 10.33 11.66 12.42
N SER A 235 10.85 12.17 11.30
CA SER A 235 11.21 13.59 11.17
C SER A 235 10.02 14.52 10.92
N GLY A 236 8.86 13.98 10.55
CA GLY A 236 7.69 14.74 10.09
C GLY A 236 7.90 15.47 8.75
N SER A 237 9.05 15.27 8.07
CA SER A 237 9.39 15.96 6.83
C SER A 237 9.54 15.01 5.65
N LEU A 238 8.85 15.34 4.57
CA LEU A 238 8.98 14.66 3.27
C LEU A 238 10.10 15.25 2.40
N THR A 239 10.88 16.20 2.91
CA THR A 239 12.02 16.77 2.18
C THR A 239 13.21 17.01 3.11
N ALA A 240 14.41 16.70 2.63
CA ALA A 240 15.66 16.93 3.35
C ALA A 240 16.86 16.90 2.39
N THR A 241 18.08 16.96 2.91
CA THR A 241 19.31 16.96 2.12
C THR A 241 20.27 15.87 2.57
N ALA A 242 20.95 15.25 1.62
CA ALA A 242 22.04 14.31 1.85
C ALA A 242 23.38 14.93 1.45
N THR A 243 24.40 14.78 2.29
CA THR A 243 25.73 15.34 2.02
C THR A 243 26.66 14.30 1.40
N VAL A 244 27.24 14.63 0.25
CA VAL A 244 28.17 13.78 -0.50
C VAL A 244 29.53 13.73 0.20
N ASN A 245 30.11 12.55 0.32
CA ASN A 245 31.42 12.31 0.92
C ASN A 245 32.55 12.31 -0.14
N ASN A 246 33.79 12.08 0.29
CA ASN A 246 34.97 12.04 -0.58
C ASN A 246 34.95 10.92 -1.64
N SER A 247 34.05 9.95 -1.53
CA SER A 247 33.87 8.86 -2.50
C SER A 247 32.72 9.13 -3.48
N GLY A 248 32.12 10.33 -3.47
CA GLY A 248 30.95 10.64 -4.31
C GLY A 248 29.67 9.95 -3.82
N GLN A 249 29.59 9.61 -2.53
CA GLN A 249 28.44 8.89 -1.97
C GLN A 249 27.79 9.66 -0.83
N ALA A 250 26.48 9.52 -0.67
CA ALA A 250 25.74 9.99 0.50
C ALA A 250 24.82 8.88 1.02
N THR A 251 24.60 8.84 2.33
CA THR A 251 23.63 7.93 2.95
C THR A 251 22.43 8.75 3.40
N ILE A 252 21.25 8.40 2.90
CA ILE A 252 19.96 8.92 3.38
C ILE A 252 19.44 7.93 4.42
N SER A 253 19.23 8.40 5.64
CA SER A 253 18.63 7.60 6.72
C SER A 253 17.22 8.13 6.98
N LEU A 254 16.22 7.29 6.78
CA LEU A 254 14.82 7.66 6.95
C LEU A 254 14.21 6.78 8.04
N GLY A 255 13.91 7.38 9.20
CA GLY A 255 13.19 6.71 10.27
C GLY A 255 11.71 6.60 9.93
N ILE A 256 11.18 5.38 9.97
CA ILE A 256 9.75 5.10 9.80
C ILE A 256 9.14 5.03 11.19
N LYS A 257 8.12 5.83 11.42
CA LYS A 257 7.51 5.98 12.73
C LYS A 257 6.76 4.71 13.12
N GLU A 258 6.92 4.28 14.36
CA GLU A 258 6.05 3.26 14.96
C GLU A 258 4.82 3.95 15.54
N ASP A 259 3.63 3.57 15.07
CA ASP A 259 2.38 4.03 15.67
C ASP A 259 1.33 2.92 15.81
N GLN A 260 0.09 3.31 16.13
CA GLN A 260 -1.01 2.39 16.45
C GLN A 260 -2.13 2.41 15.41
N LEU A 261 -1.93 3.09 14.28
CA LEU A 261 -2.89 3.18 13.19
C LEU A 261 -2.65 2.02 12.21
N THR A 262 -3.66 1.16 12.04
CA THR A 262 -3.61 0.12 11.02
C THR A 262 -3.93 0.73 9.65
N GLU A 263 -2.90 1.08 8.89
CA GLU A 263 -2.98 1.72 7.57
C GLU A 263 -2.71 0.73 6.43
N GLY A 264 -2.14 -0.43 6.76
CA GLY A 264 -1.73 -1.46 5.82
C GLY A 264 -0.38 -1.16 5.16
N ARG A 265 0.05 -2.02 4.22
CA ARG A 265 1.34 -1.85 3.54
C ARG A 265 1.30 -0.69 2.55
N GLU A 266 2.20 0.27 2.73
CA GLU A 266 2.37 1.42 1.85
C GLU A 266 3.65 1.34 0.99
N GLN A 267 3.73 2.16 -0.06
CA GLN A 267 4.93 2.24 -0.90
C GLN A 267 5.51 3.65 -0.89
N LEU A 268 6.64 3.81 -0.20
CA LEU A 268 7.40 5.04 -0.19
C LEU A 268 8.30 5.13 -1.44
N THR A 269 8.50 6.34 -1.94
CA THR A 269 9.44 6.64 -3.02
C THR A 269 10.35 7.79 -2.61
N ILE A 270 11.66 7.59 -2.68
CA ILE A 270 12.66 8.65 -2.50
C ILE A 270 13.14 9.10 -3.87
N SER A 271 13.01 10.39 -4.14
CA SER A 271 13.50 11.05 -5.34
C SER A 271 14.60 12.05 -4.97
N VAL A 272 15.68 12.10 -5.75
CA VAL A 272 16.82 13.00 -5.52
C VAL A 272 16.97 14.01 -6.66
N ALA A 273 17.54 15.18 -6.34
CA ALA A 273 17.89 16.22 -7.30
C ALA A 273 16.73 16.56 -8.27
N ASN A 274 15.54 16.80 -7.71
CA ASN A 274 14.32 17.12 -8.45
C ASN A 274 13.90 16.05 -9.49
N GLY A 275 14.05 14.77 -9.16
CA GLY A 275 13.62 13.67 -10.04
C GLY A 275 14.70 13.12 -10.96
N ALA A 276 15.97 13.45 -10.75
CA ALA A 276 17.06 12.92 -11.56
C ALA A 276 17.28 11.40 -11.34
N ALA A 277 16.97 10.90 -10.13
CA ALA A 277 16.92 9.48 -9.81
C ALA A 277 15.91 9.24 -8.70
N ALA A 278 15.33 8.04 -8.65
CA ALA A 278 14.40 7.64 -7.61
C ALA A 278 14.48 6.13 -7.31
N THR A 279 14.06 5.75 -6.10
CA THR A 279 13.90 4.35 -5.68
C THR A 279 12.67 4.22 -4.79
N SER A 280 12.06 3.04 -4.77
CA SER A 280 10.84 2.77 -3.99
C SER A 280 11.04 1.60 -3.05
N THR A 281 10.41 1.69 -1.87
CA THR A 281 10.52 0.74 -0.77
C THR A 281 9.14 0.60 -0.13
N TYR A 282 8.76 -0.61 0.26
CA TYR A 282 7.51 -0.82 1.00
C TYR A 282 7.68 -0.52 2.49
N ILE A 283 6.69 0.11 3.11
CA ILE A 283 6.56 0.20 4.56
C ILE A 283 5.65 -0.93 5.02
N ASN A 284 6.13 -1.76 5.94
CA ASN A 284 5.30 -2.78 6.57
C ASN A 284 4.69 -2.20 7.84
N ASP A 285 3.36 -2.10 7.84
CA ASP A 285 2.56 -1.82 9.02
C ASP A 285 2.75 -2.94 10.06
N THR A 286 3.23 -2.55 11.24
CA THR A 286 3.47 -3.45 12.38
C THR A 286 2.45 -3.27 13.48
N SER A 287 1.54 -2.31 13.33
CA SER A 287 0.50 -2.02 14.30
C SER A 287 -0.54 -3.16 14.36
N THR A 288 -1.26 -3.23 15.49
CA THR A 288 -2.38 -4.15 15.67
C THR A 288 -3.59 -3.38 16.15
N THR A 289 -4.74 -3.56 15.49
CA THR A 289 -6.00 -2.92 15.89
C THR A 289 -6.37 -3.27 17.34
N PRO A 290 -6.58 -2.29 18.24
CA PRO A 290 -7.00 -2.56 19.61
C PRO A 290 -8.36 -3.29 19.67
N ILE A 291 -8.41 -4.43 20.36
CA ILE A 291 -9.66 -5.20 20.54
C ILE A 291 -10.50 -4.50 21.61
N ASN A 292 -11.75 -4.11 21.29
CA ASN A 292 -12.68 -3.53 22.25
C ASN A 292 -13.55 -4.64 22.87
N PRO A 293 -13.33 -5.02 24.14
CA PRO A 293 -13.95 -6.21 24.70
C PRO A 293 -15.47 -6.05 24.91
N THR A 294 -16.22 -7.10 24.55
CA THR A 294 -17.69 -7.17 24.69
C THR A 294 -18.09 -8.20 25.74
N VAL A 295 -19.27 -7.98 26.35
CA VAL A 295 -19.94 -8.94 27.24
C VAL A 295 -21.43 -8.88 26.91
N THR A 296 -22.01 -10.03 26.60
CA THR A 296 -23.46 -10.22 26.38
C THR A 296 -23.96 -11.32 27.30
N ILE A 297 -25.24 -11.26 27.66
CA ILE A 297 -25.92 -12.33 28.40
C ILE A 297 -27.16 -12.76 27.64
N ARG A 298 -27.47 -14.06 27.69
CA ARG A 298 -28.75 -14.64 27.28
C ARG A 298 -29.25 -15.60 28.35
N ALA A 299 -30.55 -15.78 28.43
CA ALA A 299 -31.14 -16.88 29.18
C ALA A 299 -30.98 -18.18 28.38
N ASP A 300 -30.73 -19.29 29.07
CA ASP A 300 -30.60 -20.60 28.44
C ASP A 300 -31.98 -21.22 28.11
N ALA A 301 -33.06 -20.67 28.67
CA ALA A 301 -34.45 -20.95 28.33
C ALA A 301 -35.28 -19.66 28.20
N GLN A 302 -36.37 -19.73 27.43
CA GLN A 302 -37.30 -18.60 27.20
C GLN A 302 -38.14 -18.25 28.43
N SER A 303 -38.35 -19.23 29.31
CA SER A 303 -39.03 -19.06 30.58
C SER A 303 -38.58 -20.16 31.55
N TYR A 304 -38.82 -19.96 32.83
CA TYR A 304 -38.55 -20.95 33.86
C TYR A 304 -39.80 -21.19 34.70
N LEU A 305 -39.96 -22.43 35.17
CA LEU A 305 -40.99 -22.70 36.17
C LEU A 305 -40.45 -22.42 37.57
N GLU A 306 -41.33 -22.00 38.47
CA GLU A 306 -41.00 -21.95 39.88
C GLU A 306 -40.50 -23.31 40.40
N GLY A 307 -39.46 -23.29 41.23
CA GLY A 307 -38.80 -24.52 41.72
C GLY A 307 -37.73 -25.08 40.78
N GLU A 308 -37.52 -24.51 39.59
CA GLU A 308 -36.40 -24.82 38.69
C GLU A 308 -35.17 -23.91 38.93
N GLU A 309 -34.03 -24.31 38.37
CA GLU A 309 -32.81 -23.50 38.36
C GLU A 309 -32.73 -22.74 37.03
N ALA A 310 -32.89 -21.41 37.08
CA ALA A 310 -32.75 -20.55 35.92
C ALA A 310 -31.27 -20.41 35.54
N THR A 311 -30.92 -20.73 34.30
CA THR A 311 -29.55 -20.70 33.80
C THR A 311 -29.36 -19.64 32.72
N PHE A 312 -28.19 -19.03 32.68
CA PHE A 312 -27.87 -17.96 31.73
C PHE A 312 -26.44 -18.14 31.21
N THR A 313 -26.26 -18.01 29.91
CA THR A 313 -24.94 -17.95 29.29
C THR A 313 -24.50 -16.51 29.09
N VAL A 314 -23.31 -16.20 29.60
CA VAL A 314 -22.56 -14.99 29.29
C VAL A 314 -21.58 -15.30 28.17
N GLU A 315 -21.56 -14.48 27.12
CA GLU A 315 -20.55 -14.56 26.05
C GLU A 315 -19.69 -13.32 26.02
N THR A 316 -18.41 -13.49 25.78
CA THR A 316 -17.45 -12.41 25.85
C THR A 316 -16.48 -12.42 24.67
N THR A 317 -15.98 -11.24 24.31
CA THR A 317 -14.83 -11.10 23.40
C THR A 317 -13.75 -10.27 24.07
N GLY A 318 -12.49 -10.58 23.80
CA GLY A 318 -11.35 -9.81 24.33
C GLY A 318 -11.06 -10.02 25.82
N TYR A 319 -11.68 -11.01 26.48
CA TYR A 319 -11.32 -11.45 27.83
C TYR A 319 -10.70 -12.84 27.82
N SER A 320 -9.74 -13.09 28.72
CA SER A 320 -9.10 -14.38 28.89
C SER A 320 -9.90 -15.31 29.82
N GLU A 321 -9.71 -16.62 29.67
CA GLU A 321 -10.17 -17.64 30.62
C GLU A 321 -9.80 -17.23 32.07
N GLY A 322 -10.72 -17.45 33.00
CA GLY A 322 -10.58 -17.11 34.41
C GLY A 322 -10.96 -15.67 34.76
N THR A 323 -11.27 -14.82 33.77
CA THR A 323 -11.80 -13.47 34.05
C THR A 323 -13.18 -13.57 34.70
N GLU A 324 -13.41 -12.78 35.75
CA GLU A 324 -14.69 -12.70 36.45
C GLU A 324 -15.57 -11.57 35.89
N ILE A 325 -16.76 -11.91 35.40
CA ILE A 325 -17.78 -10.96 34.94
C ILE A 325 -18.78 -10.70 36.07
N PRO A 326 -18.89 -9.46 36.59
CA PRO A 326 -19.88 -9.12 37.59
C PRO A 326 -21.30 -9.19 37.01
N TRP A 327 -22.22 -9.79 37.76
CA TRP A 327 -23.64 -9.83 37.42
C TRP A 327 -24.50 -9.49 38.64
N TYR A 328 -25.73 -9.04 38.38
CA TYR A 328 -26.71 -8.72 39.40
C TYR A 328 -28.14 -8.82 38.87
N VAL A 329 -29.09 -9.08 39.77
CA VAL A 329 -30.53 -9.02 39.47
C VAL A 329 -31.07 -7.62 39.75
N MET A 330 -31.96 -7.12 38.90
CA MET A 330 -32.71 -5.89 39.17
C MET A 330 -34.18 -6.17 39.40
N PHE A 331 -34.71 -5.57 40.48
CA PHE A 331 -36.13 -5.59 40.82
C PHE A 331 -36.71 -4.25 40.40
N ASN A 332 -37.62 -4.24 39.43
CA ASN A 332 -38.14 -2.98 38.88
C ASN A 332 -39.13 -2.33 39.87
N ALA A 333 -38.67 -1.35 40.65
CA ALA A 333 -39.50 -0.65 41.65
C ALA A 333 -40.61 0.26 41.05
N LEU A 334 -40.81 0.26 39.73
CA LEU A 334 -41.76 1.14 39.03
C LEU A 334 -43.05 0.44 38.54
N SER A 335 -43.18 -0.88 38.70
CA SER A 335 -44.46 -1.59 38.50
C SER A 335 -44.84 -2.38 39.76
N ILE A 336 -45.32 -1.68 40.78
CA ILE A 336 -46.00 -2.25 41.94
C ILE A 336 -47.41 -2.75 41.58
N ASN A 337 -47.51 -3.57 40.54
CA ASN A 337 -48.62 -4.50 40.41
C ASN A 337 -48.22 -5.74 41.23
N GLU A 338 -49.18 -6.45 41.84
CA GLU A 338 -48.92 -7.60 42.72
C GLU A 338 -48.33 -8.85 42.01
N HIS A 339 -47.63 -8.68 40.87
CA HIS A 339 -47.15 -9.75 39.96
C HIS A 339 -45.73 -9.45 39.41
N SER A 340 -44.78 -9.10 40.28
CA SER A 340 -43.40 -8.79 39.86
C SER A 340 -42.41 -9.60 40.68
N PHE A 341 -41.52 -10.34 40.02
CA PHE A 341 -40.48 -11.18 40.64
C PHE A 341 -39.75 -10.40 41.75
N GLN A 342 -39.79 -10.90 42.98
CA GLN A 342 -39.19 -10.31 44.16
C GLN A 342 -38.02 -11.15 44.69
N LEU A 343 -37.24 -10.55 45.59
CA LEU A 343 -36.15 -11.25 46.30
C LEU A 343 -36.63 -12.52 47.02
N GLN A 344 -37.89 -12.56 47.43
CA GLN A 344 -38.47 -13.67 48.17
C GLN A 344 -38.67 -14.93 47.32
N ASP A 345 -38.55 -14.79 46.00
CA ASP A 345 -38.78 -15.80 44.97
C ASP A 345 -37.46 -16.45 44.50
N ILE A 346 -36.33 -16.02 45.07
CA ILE A 346 -35.02 -16.68 44.93
C ILE A 346 -34.76 -17.54 46.18
N ALA A 347 -34.38 -18.80 45.98
CA ALA A 347 -34.13 -19.72 47.09
C ALA A 347 -32.88 -19.31 47.89
N GLY A 348 -33.04 -19.11 49.22
CA GLY A 348 -31.93 -18.83 50.15
C GLY A 348 -31.81 -17.38 50.61
N THR A 349 -32.68 -16.49 50.14
CA THR A 349 -32.78 -15.11 50.63
C THR A 349 -33.66 -15.04 51.90
N ASN A 350 -33.34 -14.13 52.81
CA ASN A 350 -33.96 -14.01 54.14
C ASN A 350 -35.09 -12.96 54.23
N GLY A 351 -35.68 -12.56 53.09
CA GLY A 351 -36.96 -11.84 53.05
C GLY A 351 -36.99 -10.43 53.68
N GLU A 352 -35.84 -9.81 53.98
CA GLU A 352 -35.82 -8.41 54.39
C GLU A 352 -35.70 -7.49 53.16
N ALA A 353 -36.76 -6.72 52.90
CA ALA A 353 -36.76 -5.61 51.95
C ALA A 353 -35.87 -4.48 52.48
N ALA A 354 -34.56 -4.57 52.21
CA ALA A 354 -33.62 -3.48 52.41
C ALA A 354 -33.19 -2.94 51.05
N ALA A 355 -33.17 -1.61 50.92
CA ALA A 355 -32.83 -0.85 49.73
C ALA A 355 -31.33 -0.94 49.34
N ASN A 356 -30.74 -2.13 49.33
CA ASN A 356 -29.35 -2.39 48.97
C ASN A 356 -29.23 -3.73 48.23
N ILE A 357 -28.98 -3.62 46.93
CA ILE A 357 -28.41 -4.54 45.94
C ILE A 357 -27.71 -5.81 46.49
N ASP A 358 -28.47 -6.84 46.87
CA ASP A 358 -27.95 -8.08 47.50
C ASP A 358 -28.33 -9.38 46.76
N ASP A 359 -28.22 -9.41 45.43
CA ASP A 359 -27.83 -10.65 44.75
C ASP A 359 -26.88 -10.32 43.59
N ARG A 360 -25.61 -10.09 43.96
CA ARG A 360 -24.50 -9.84 43.04
C ARG A 360 -23.57 -11.03 43.05
N GLY A 361 -23.14 -11.47 41.88
CA GLY A 361 -22.15 -12.53 41.74
C GLY A 361 -21.11 -12.22 40.69
N TYR A 362 -20.19 -13.17 40.52
CA TYR A 362 -19.21 -13.18 39.44
C TYR A 362 -19.38 -14.47 38.65
N ALA A 363 -19.42 -14.35 37.31
CA ALA A 363 -19.41 -15.47 36.39
C ALA A 363 -17.99 -15.59 35.80
N THR A 364 -17.33 -16.73 35.99
CA THR A 364 -15.95 -16.94 35.53
C THR A 364 -15.94 -17.46 34.10
N ILE A 365 -15.18 -16.80 33.23
CA ILE A 365 -15.05 -17.14 31.81
C ILE A 365 -14.26 -18.44 31.62
N ASP A 366 -14.75 -19.34 30.78
CA ASP A 366 -14.12 -20.59 30.36
C ASP A 366 -13.16 -20.41 29.17
N VAL A 367 -12.56 -21.52 28.71
CA VAL A 367 -11.65 -21.54 27.55
C VAL A 367 -12.28 -21.04 26.24
N ASN A 368 -13.61 -21.02 26.14
CA ASN A 368 -14.35 -20.61 24.95
C ASN A 368 -14.84 -19.16 25.03
N GLY A 369 -14.47 -18.42 26.08
CA GLY A 369 -14.95 -17.05 26.27
C GLY A 369 -16.38 -16.96 26.84
N ARG A 370 -16.90 -18.04 27.45
CA ARG A 370 -18.26 -18.13 27.99
C ARG A 370 -18.27 -18.28 29.50
N ALA A 371 -19.33 -17.84 30.18
CA ALA A 371 -19.56 -18.13 31.59
C ALA A 371 -21.03 -18.50 31.83
N THR A 372 -21.31 -19.25 32.89
CA THR A 372 -22.68 -19.64 33.27
C THR A 372 -23.08 -18.96 34.57
N ILE A 373 -24.29 -18.44 34.62
CA ILE A 373 -24.96 -17.95 35.83
C ILE A 373 -26.13 -18.89 36.12
N SER A 374 -26.27 -19.32 37.36
CA SER A 374 -27.37 -20.16 37.85
C SER A 374 -28.10 -19.45 38.98
N ILE A 375 -29.43 -19.31 38.87
CA ILE A 375 -30.29 -18.67 39.85
C ILE A 375 -31.42 -19.65 40.22
N PRO A 376 -31.46 -20.16 41.46
CA PRO A 376 -32.51 -21.08 41.88
C PRO A 376 -33.83 -20.32 42.14
N ILE A 377 -34.86 -20.63 41.36
CA ILE A 377 -36.20 -20.04 41.51
C ILE A 377 -36.95 -20.83 42.59
N LYS A 378 -37.49 -20.13 43.57
CA LYS A 378 -38.19 -20.73 44.70
C LYS A 378 -39.59 -21.14 44.26
N LEU A 379 -40.00 -22.35 44.63
CA LEU A 379 -41.39 -22.77 44.53
C LEU A 379 -42.19 -22.13 45.64
N ASP A 380 -43.28 -21.45 45.30
CA ASP A 380 -44.23 -21.00 46.29
C ASP A 380 -45.65 -21.57 46.06
N SER A 381 -46.60 -21.16 46.89
CA SER A 381 -47.97 -21.73 46.92
C SER A 381 -49.03 -20.74 46.47
N VAL A 382 -48.62 -19.53 46.10
CA VAL A 382 -49.46 -18.49 45.54
C VAL A 382 -49.57 -18.81 44.05
N SER A 383 -50.74 -18.56 43.47
CA SER A 383 -50.85 -18.59 42.01
C SER A 383 -50.90 -17.16 41.55
N GLU A 384 -49.87 -16.76 40.82
CA GLU A 384 -49.63 -15.40 40.37
C GLU A 384 -49.69 -15.32 38.84
N ASP A 385 -49.90 -14.12 38.29
CA ASP A 385 -49.68 -13.90 36.86
C ASP A 385 -48.16 -13.99 36.56
N THR A 386 -47.78 -14.16 35.30
CA THR A 386 -46.37 -14.25 34.85
C THR A 386 -45.47 -13.16 35.45
N GLU A 387 -44.38 -13.59 36.09
CA GLU A 387 -43.37 -12.69 36.64
C GLU A 387 -42.20 -12.53 35.68
N VAL A 388 -41.47 -11.41 35.76
CA VAL A 388 -40.30 -11.16 34.89
C VAL A 388 -39.04 -11.01 35.72
N LEU A 389 -38.07 -11.91 35.51
CA LEU A 389 -36.72 -11.84 36.09
C LEU A 389 -35.78 -11.10 35.14
N GLN A 390 -35.14 -10.03 35.61
CA GLN A 390 -34.09 -9.32 34.89
C GLN A 390 -32.71 -9.64 35.45
N VAL A 391 -31.83 -10.23 34.62
CA VAL A 391 -30.43 -10.45 34.97
C VAL A 391 -29.53 -9.53 34.15
N THR A 392 -28.61 -8.85 34.82
CA THR A 392 -27.69 -7.91 34.20
C THR A 392 -26.25 -8.33 34.43
N VAL A 393 -25.44 -8.37 33.37
CA VAL A 393 -23.98 -8.48 33.43
C VAL A 393 -23.35 -7.13 33.14
N GLN A 394 -22.24 -6.84 33.79
CA GLN A 394 -21.51 -5.59 33.64
C GLN A 394 -20.09 -5.86 33.15
N ARG A 395 -19.63 -5.06 32.19
CA ARG A 395 -18.24 -5.12 31.75
C ARG A 395 -17.30 -4.77 32.92
N PRO A 396 -16.27 -5.60 33.21
CA PRO A 396 -15.29 -5.31 34.25
C PRO A 396 -14.71 -3.89 34.11
N ASN A 397 -14.68 -3.15 35.22
CA ASN A 397 -14.17 -1.77 35.30
C ASN A 397 -14.87 -0.76 34.35
N SER A 398 -16.08 -1.06 33.89
CA SER A 398 -16.88 -0.21 33.00
C SER A 398 -18.32 -0.10 33.47
N LEU A 399 -19.02 0.99 33.13
CA LEU A 399 -20.47 1.15 33.40
C LEU A 399 -21.35 0.49 32.33
N SER A 400 -20.76 -0.09 31.29
CA SER A 400 -21.51 -0.77 30.25
C SER A 400 -22.08 -2.09 30.76
N VAL A 401 -23.37 -2.29 30.52
CA VAL A 401 -24.10 -3.48 30.94
C VAL A 401 -24.79 -4.16 29.75
N SER A 402 -25.10 -5.44 29.90
CA SER A 402 -26.02 -6.21 29.04
C SER A 402 -27.04 -6.87 29.96
N SER A 403 -28.32 -6.87 29.58
CA SER A 403 -29.40 -7.44 30.40
C SER A 403 -30.24 -8.39 29.57
N VAL A 404 -30.77 -9.41 30.24
CA VAL A 404 -31.80 -10.30 29.71
C VAL A 404 -32.99 -10.33 30.65
N PHE A 405 -34.18 -10.45 30.08
CA PHE A 405 -35.45 -10.60 30.78
C PHE A 405 -35.97 -12.00 30.48
N VAL A 406 -36.45 -12.71 31.49
CA VAL A 406 -37.03 -14.05 31.33
C VAL A 406 -38.31 -14.14 32.14
N ASP A 407 -39.34 -14.75 31.56
CA ASP A 407 -40.62 -14.97 32.21
C ASP A 407 -40.51 -16.15 33.18
N ILE A 408 -41.11 -16.01 34.37
CA ILE A 408 -41.24 -17.05 35.39
C ILE A 408 -42.72 -17.41 35.50
N PHE A 409 -43.02 -18.71 35.46
CA PHE A 409 -44.38 -19.24 35.50
C PHE A 409 -44.60 -20.18 36.69
N ASP A 410 -45.83 -20.16 37.20
CA ASP A 410 -46.34 -21.15 38.14
C ASP A 410 -46.24 -22.59 37.59
N VAL A 411 -45.92 -23.54 38.45
CA VAL A 411 -46.03 -24.97 38.15
C VAL A 411 -47.53 -25.39 38.15
N GLN A 412 -48.20 -25.33 37.00
CA GLN A 412 -49.54 -25.94 36.83
C GLN A 412 -49.44 -27.46 36.58
N ALA A 413 -50.33 -28.23 37.22
CA ALA A 413 -50.37 -29.68 37.08
C ALA A 413 -50.93 -30.14 35.71
N GLY A 414 -50.05 -30.59 34.80
CA GLY A 414 -50.37 -31.60 33.76
C GLY A 414 -50.22 -31.20 32.28
N SER A 415 -49.04 -31.47 31.70
CA SER A 415 -48.65 -31.79 30.30
C SER A 415 -49.18 -30.97 29.07
N PRO A 416 -48.36 -30.85 27.99
CA PRO A 416 -48.12 -29.60 27.24
C PRO A 416 -48.85 -29.50 25.88
N PRO A 417 -48.65 -28.38 25.15
CA PRO A 417 -47.81 -28.46 23.95
C PRO A 417 -46.69 -27.41 23.91
N THR A 418 -45.57 -27.82 23.33
CA THR A 418 -44.40 -27.01 22.97
C THR A 418 -44.73 -26.11 21.78
N SER A 419 -44.88 -24.80 22.00
CA SER A 419 -44.58 -23.82 20.96
C SER A 419 -43.79 -22.69 21.61
N ASN A 420 -42.50 -22.59 21.30
CA ASN A 420 -41.66 -21.46 21.71
C ASN A 420 -41.98 -20.19 20.89
N LEU A 421 -43.23 -20.01 20.46
CA LEU A 421 -43.65 -18.88 19.64
C LEU A 421 -43.65 -17.59 20.47
N VAL A 422 -42.69 -16.71 20.22
CA VAL A 422 -42.56 -15.42 20.88
C VAL A 422 -43.17 -14.32 20.00
N SER A 423 -44.29 -13.75 20.46
CA SER A 423 -45.07 -12.77 19.68
C SER A 423 -45.13 -11.41 20.37
N LYS A 424 -45.03 -10.31 19.61
CA LYS A 424 -45.26 -8.93 20.08
C LYS A 424 -46.50 -8.35 19.42
N SER A 425 -47.39 -7.75 20.21
CA SER A 425 -48.60 -7.10 19.71
C SER A 425 -48.50 -5.57 19.68
N TYR A 426 -48.99 -4.96 18.60
CA TYR A 426 -49.14 -3.53 18.41
C TYR A 426 -50.60 -3.17 18.13
N SER A 427 -51.14 -2.17 18.82
CA SER A 427 -52.54 -1.73 18.66
C SER A 427 -52.78 -0.87 17.40
N VAL A 428 -51.76 -0.63 16.58
CA VAL A 428 -51.82 0.16 15.35
C VAL A 428 -51.90 -0.76 14.13
N SER A 429 -52.34 -0.22 12.98
CA SER A 429 -52.22 -0.92 11.70
C SER A 429 -50.76 -1.02 11.30
N SER A 430 -50.40 -2.11 10.62
CA SER A 430 -49.09 -2.34 10.01
C SER A 430 -48.66 -1.19 9.08
N THR A 431 -49.60 -0.52 8.41
CA THR A 431 -49.32 0.64 7.54
C THR A 431 -48.90 1.90 8.30
N ALA A 432 -49.21 1.96 9.60
CA ALA A 432 -48.78 3.03 10.49
C ALA A 432 -47.43 2.71 11.17
N ALA A 433 -46.86 1.54 10.91
CA ALA A 433 -45.58 1.11 11.43
C ALA A 433 -44.55 0.91 10.31
N THR A 434 -43.27 0.96 10.66
CA THR A 434 -42.18 0.49 9.80
C THR A 434 -41.41 -0.56 10.58
N VAL A 435 -41.26 -1.74 9.98
CA VAL A 435 -40.54 -2.90 10.53
C VAL A 435 -39.34 -3.17 9.62
N ARG A 436 -38.13 -3.16 10.18
CA ARG A 436 -36.89 -3.42 9.43
C ARG A 436 -35.82 -4.07 10.29
N SER A 437 -35.05 -4.97 9.72
CA SER A 437 -33.76 -5.41 10.23
C SER A 437 -32.63 -4.87 9.33
N SER A 438 -31.45 -4.67 9.93
CA SER A 438 -30.21 -4.29 9.22
C SER A 438 -29.07 -5.28 9.42
N ASP A 439 -29.31 -6.35 10.17
CA ASP A 439 -28.33 -7.33 10.62
C ASP A 439 -28.73 -8.77 10.27
N GLY A 440 -29.57 -8.93 9.25
CA GLY A 440 -29.95 -10.24 8.72
C GLY A 440 -31.03 -10.95 9.53
N GLY A 441 -31.94 -10.21 10.18
CA GLY A 441 -33.06 -10.79 10.94
C GLY A 441 -32.81 -10.90 12.46
N GLN A 442 -31.57 -10.66 12.90
CA GLN A 442 -31.16 -10.80 14.30
C GLN A 442 -31.81 -9.75 15.23
N THR A 443 -31.89 -8.51 14.77
CA THR A 443 -32.61 -7.44 15.46
C THR A 443 -33.57 -6.69 14.52
N TRP A 444 -34.73 -6.32 15.08
CA TRP A 444 -35.80 -5.67 14.37
C TRP A 444 -36.09 -4.29 14.96
N THR A 445 -35.94 -3.25 14.15
CA THR A 445 -36.38 -1.91 14.49
C THR A 445 -37.84 -1.74 14.08
N VAL A 446 -38.71 -1.53 15.07
CA VAL A 446 -40.13 -1.24 14.88
C VAL A 446 -40.41 0.22 15.23
N MET A 447 -40.77 1.00 14.22
CA MET A 447 -41.18 2.39 14.38
C MET A 447 -42.70 2.50 14.31
N THR A 448 -43.32 2.97 15.38
CA THR A 448 -44.76 3.25 15.48
C THR A 448 -45.00 4.72 15.79
N PRO A 449 -46.25 5.25 15.71
CA PRO A 449 -46.55 6.62 16.14
C PRO A 449 -46.24 6.87 17.62
N SER A 450 -46.21 5.82 18.45
CA SER A 450 -45.87 5.88 19.88
C SER A 450 -44.38 5.92 20.17
N GLY A 451 -43.51 5.59 19.20
CA GLY A 451 -42.07 5.54 19.41
C GLY A 451 -41.37 4.48 18.58
N THR A 452 -40.04 4.42 18.71
CA THR A 452 -39.17 3.43 18.09
C THR A 452 -38.71 2.42 19.14
N GLU A 453 -38.75 1.14 18.80
CA GLU A 453 -38.32 0.01 19.62
C GLU A 453 -37.37 -0.86 18.81
N THR A 454 -36.41 -1.50 19.48
CA THR A 454 -35.55 -2.53 18.90
C THR A 454 -35.89 -3.84 19.60
N LEU A 455 -36.22 -4.86 18.79
CA LEU A 455 -36.63 -6.19 19.23
C LEU A 455 -35.58 -7.21 18.82
N SER A 456 -35.45 -8.27 19.60
CA SER A 456 -34.67 -9.47 19.29
C SER A 456 -35.44 -10.68 19.82
N ASN A 457 -35.27 -11.87 19.22
CA ASN A 457 -35.92 -13.12 19.64
C ASN A 457 -37.46 -13.06 19.60
N TYR A 458 -38.04 -12.42 18.59
CA TYR A 458 -39.48 -12.45 18.35
C TYR A 458 -39.74 -13.12 17.01
N ASP A 459 -40.65 -14.09 16.99
CA ASP A 459 -41.03 -14.80 15.77
C ASP A 459 -42.13 -14.07 15.01
N ARG A 460 -43.01 -13.35 15.72
CA ARG A 460 -44.20 -12.73 15.14
C ARG A 460 -44.44 -11.32 15.68
N LEU A 461 -44.79 -10.40 14.78
CA LEU A 461 -45.35 -9.09 15.12
C LEU A 461 -46.81 -9.03 14.69
N SER A 462 -47.72 -8.94 15.65
CA SER A 462 -49.15 -8.80 15.39
C SER A 462 -49.58 -7.34 15.43
N PHE A 463 -50.04 -6.83 14.29
CA PHE A 463 -50.70 -5.53 14.15
C PHE A 463 -52.22 -5.70 14.14
N SER A 464 -52.96 -4.59 14.18
CA SER A 464 -54.43 -4.64 14.17
C SER A 464 -55.04 -5.20 12.89
N ASP A 465 -54.26 -5.28 11.80
CA ASP A 465 -54.69 -5.66 10.45
C ASP A 465 -53.96 -6.88 9.86
N LYS A 466 -52.74 -7.20 10.29
CA LYS A 466 -51.98 -8.39 9.88
C LYS A 466 -50.93 -8.80 10.91
N THR A 467 -50.39 -10.01 10.75
CA THR A 467 -49.20 -10.47 11.48
C THR A 467 -48.02 -10.56 10.51
N ILE A 468 -46.81 -10.27 10.98
CA ILE A 468 -45.56 -10.40 10.22
C ILE A 468 -44.71 -11.46 10.92
N ALA A 469 -44.23 -12.45 10.18
CA ALA A 469 -43.21 -13.40 10.61
C ALA A 469 -41.82 -12.79 10.47
N LEU A 470 -40.95 -13.07 11.44
CA LEU A 470 -39.60 -12.52 11.54
C LEU A 470 -38.50 -13.60 11.58
N ASP A 471 -38.89 -14.85 11.80
CA ASP A 471 -38.09 -16.03 12.12
C ASP A 471 -37.46 -16.67 10.87
N PHE A 472 -36.55 -15.92 10.24
CA PHE A 472 -35.86 -16.29 9.01
C PHE A 472 -34.39 -16.69 9.21
N ASP A 473 -33.98 -17.00 10.44
CA ASP A 473 -32.68 -17.63 10.67
C ASP A 473 -32.73 -19.14 10.37
N GLU A 474 -31.57 -19.69 9.98
CA GLU A 474 -31.47 -21.09 9.59
C GLU A 474 -31.99 -22.02 10.70
N GLY A 475 -32.95 -22.87 10.34
CA GLY A 475 -33.60 -23.80 11.27
C GLY A 475 -34.87 -23.27 11.94
N GLU A 476 -35.18 -21.98 11.83
CA GLU A 476 -36.44 -21.42 12.31
C GLU A 476 -37.63 -21.75 11.40
N ALA A 477 -38.85 -21.60 11.92
CA ALA A 477 -40.04 -22.01 11.21
C ALA A 477 -40.27 -21.20 9.92
N GLY A 478 -40.05 -19.89 9.94
CA GLY A 478 -40.14 -19.02 8.78
C GLY A 478 -39.11 -19.36 7.70
N TYR A 479 -37.84 -19.55 8.08
CA TYR A 479 -36.77 -20.01 7.19
C TYR A 479 -37.13 -21.35 6.54
N ASN A 480 -37.49 -22.35 7.34
CA ASN A 480 -37.81 -23.69 6.85
C ASN A 480 -39.05 -23.68 5.94
N ALA A 481 -40.04 -22.84 6.24
CA ALA A 481 -41.21 -22.67 5.38
C ALA A 481 -40.84 -22.05 4.03
N ALA A 482 -40.10 -20.94 4.04
CA ALA A 482 -39.73 -20.21 2.82
C ALA A 482 -38.84 -21.05 1.90
N THR A 483 -37.83 -21.75 2.45
CA THR A 483 -36.95 -22.64 1.68
C THR A 483 -37.71 -23.86 1.14
N MET A 484 -38.56 -24.50 1.94
CA MET A 484 -39.35 -25.64 1.49
C MET A 484 -40.32 -25.25 0.36
N ILE A 485 -41.00 -24.11 0.48
CA ILE A 485 -41.91 -23.59 -0.56
C ILE A 485 -41.12 -23.19 -1.80
N GLY A 486 -40.02 -22.48 -1.63
CA GLY A 486 -39.13 -22.05 -2.70
C GLY A 486 -38.63 -23.24 -3.52
N ALA A 487 -38.09 -24.27 -2.86
CA ALA A 487 -37.62 -25.48 -3.53
C ALA A 487 -38.76 -26.24 -4.23
N ALA A 488 -39.92 -26.39 -3.58
CA ALA A 488 -41.03 -27.20 -4.07
C ALA A 488 -41.77 -26.55 -5.25
N PHE A 489 -42.02 -25.25 -5.18
CA PHE A 489 -42.98 -24.56 -6.05
C PHE A 489 -42.40 -23.35 -6.78
N GLY A 490 -41.32 -22.75 -6.26
CA GLY A 490 -40.73 -21.49 -6.75
C GLY A 490 -40.97 -20.33 -5.79
N ALA A 491 -40.12 -19.31 -5.86
CA ALA A 491 -40.16 -18.15 -4.96
C ALA A 491 -41.47 -17.35 -5.07
N GLU A 492 -42.11 -17.35 -6.24
CA GLU A 492 -43.39 -16.67 -6.50
C GLU A 492 -44.57 -17.27 -5.71
N TYR A 493 -44.41 -18.47 -5.15
CA TYR A 493 -45.44 -19.15 -4.36
C TYR A 493 -45.26 -19.00 -2.85
N ILE A 494 -44.21 -18.30 -2.40
CA ILE A 494 -43.94 -18.08 -0.97
C ILE A 494 -45.13 -17.38 -0.31
N ASP A 495 -45.53 -16.21 -0.79
CA ASP A 495 -46.69 -15.46 -0.23
C ASP A 495 -47.97 -16.30 -0.14
N GLN A 496 -48.17 -17.20 -1.10
CA GLN A 496 -49.38 -18.03 -1.17
C GLN A 496 -49.39 -19.16 -0.13
N TYR A 497 -48.24 -19.81 0.09
CA TYR A 497 -48.17 -21.01 0.93
C TYR A 497 -47.52 -20.77 2.29
N PHE A 498 -46.89 -19.63 2.52
CA PHE A 498 -46.09 -19.35 3.71
C PHE A 498 -46.88 -19.53 5.00
N GLY A 499 -48.08 -18.95 5.11
CA GLY A 499 -48.93 -19.08 6.29
C GLY A 499 -49.24 -20.53 6.66
N THR A 500 -49.48 -21.40 5.67
CA THR A 500 -49.67 -22.84 5.89
C THR A 500 -48.37 -23.51 6.31
N GLY A 501 -47.28 -23.26 5.57
CA GLY A 501 -45.99 -23.90 5.81
C GLY A 501 -45.46 -23.60 7.21
N VAL A 502 -45.45 -22.32 7.59
CA VAL A 502 -44.94 -21.89 8.88
C VAL A 502 -45.79 -22.42 10.04
N THR A 503 -47.12 -22.48 9.89
CA THR A 503 -48.01 -23.08 10.90
C THR A 503 -47.71 -24.56 11.16
N LEU A 504 -47.28 -25.31 10.15
CA LEU A 504 -46.90 -26.72 10.31
C LEU A 504 -45.57 -26.87 11.05
N PHE A 505 -44.59 -26.00 10.76
CA PHE A 505 -43.32 -25.97 11.48
C PHE A 505 -43.51 -25.51 12.94
N ASP A 506 -44.35 -24.50 13.18
CA ASP A 506 -44.73 -24.03 14.52
C ASP A 506 -45.42 -25.14 15.34
N ALA A 507 -46.14 -26.06 14.68
CA ALA A 507 -46.71 -27.25 15.30
C ALA A 507 -45.70 -28.39 15.55
N GLY A 508 -44.41 -28.15 15.26
CA GLY A 508 -43.31 -29.08 15.50
C GLY A 508 -43.08 -30.11 14.40
N MET A 509 -43.63 -29.92 13.20
CA MET A 509 -43.32 -30.81 12.07
C MET A 509 -41.90 -30.57 11.57
N THR A 510 -41.18 -31.65 11.28
CA THR A 510 -39.82 -31.60 10.73
C THR A 510 -39.81 -31.33 9.22
N VAL A 511 -38.68 -30.83 8.71
CA VAL A 511 -38.44 -30.62 7.26
C VAL A 511 -38.76 -31.89 6.46
N SER A 512 -38.32 -33.05 6.95
CA SER A 512 -38.61 -34.36 6.30
C SER A 512 -40.09 -34.71 6.28
N GLN A 513 -40.84 -34.44 7.36
CA GLN A 513 -42.29 -34.67 7.42
C GLN A 513 -43.05 -33.74 6.47
N ILE A 514 -42.64 -32.49 6.35
CA ILE A 514 -43.27 -31.53 5.44
C ILE A 514 -42.90 -31.84 3.98
N ALA A 515 -41.65 -32.22 3.69
CA ALA A 515 -41.27 -32.68 2.36
C ALA A 515 -42.09 -33.90 1.92
N GLN A 516 -42.33 -34.86 2.83
CA GLN A 516 -43.21 -35.99 2.56
C GLN A 516 -44.66 -35.55 2.35
N LEU A 517 -45.17 -34.62 3.17
CA LEU A 517 -46.52 -34.07 3.02
C LEU A 517 -46.71 -33.40 1.64
N ILE A 518 -45.75 -32.61 1.18
CA ILE A 518 -45.79 -31.96 -0.14
C ILE A 518 -45.86 -33.02 -1.24
N VAL A 519 -45.03 -34.06 -1.18
CA VAL A 519 -45.07 -35.16 -2.15
C VAL A 519 -46.42 -35.90 -2.12
N ASP A 520 -46.97 -36.14 -0.94
CA ASP A 520 -48.26 -36.83 -0.77
C ASP A 520 -49.44 -36.01 -1.32
N THR A 521 -49.33 -34.67 -1.32
CA THR A 521 -50.36 -33.79 -1.92
C THR A 521 -50.41 -33.89 -3.44
N GLY A 522 -49.32 -34.30 -4.09
CA GLY A 522 -49.19 -34.34 -5.55
C GLY A 522 -49.24 -32.97 -6.23
N LEU A 523 -49.03 -31.88 -5.49
CA LEU A 523 -49.11 -30.51 -6.02
C LEU A 523 -48.04 -30.25 -7.09
N ILE A 524 -46.81 -30.74 -6.88
CA ILE A 524 -45.71 -30.59 -7.86
C ILE A 524 -46.05 -31.32 -9.16
N GLU A 525 -46.55 -32.56 -9.08
CA GLU A 525 -47.01 -33.31 -10.25
C GLU A 525 -48.19 -32.64 -10.96
N GLY A 526 -49.03 -31.91 -10.22
CA GLY A 526 -50.07 -31.05 -10.78
C GLY A 526 -49.51 -29.90 -11.63
N MET A 527 -48.34 -29.37 -11.27
CA MET A 527 -47.67 -28.28 -11.97
C MET A 527 -46.87 -28.77 -13.19
N VAL A 528 -46.11 -29.87 -13.05
CA VAL A 528 -45.10 -30.26 -14.06
C VAL A 528 -45.35 -31.64 -14.69
N GLY A 529 -46.40 -32.34 -14.27
CA GLY A 529 -46.73 -33.70 -14.69
C GLY A 529 -46.02 -34.78 -13.87
N SER A 530 -46.34 -36.05 -14.15
CA SER A 530 -45.98 -37.18 -13.29
C SER A 530 -44.62 -37.83 -13.55
N THR A 531 -43.80 -37.28 -14.45
CA THR A 531 -42.51 -37.89 -14.79
C THR A 531 -41.42 -37.48 -13.79
N ASN A 532 -40.53 -38.41 -13.43
CA ASN A 532 -39.38 -38.10 -12.57
C ASN A 532 -38.49 -36.99 -13.16
N LYS A 533 -38.32 -36.97 -14.48
CA LYS A 533 -37.53 -35.92 -15.15
C LYS A 533 -38.15 -34.53 -14.94
N ALA A 534 -39.45 -34.37 -15.18
CA ALA A 534 -40.12 -33.08 -15.02
C ALA A 534 -40.10 -32.61 -13.56
N TRP A 535 -40.27 -33.54 -12.61
CA TRP A 535 -40.18 -33.24 -11.17
C TRP A 535 -38.77 -32.76 -10.78
N ILE A 536 -37.72 -33.46 -11.23
CA ILE A 536 -36.32 -33.09 -10.98
C ILE A 536 -35.98 -31.74 -11.60
N ASP A 537 -36.33 -31.53 -12.87
CA ASP A 537 -36.00 -30.30 -13.57
C ASP A 537 -36.64 -29.08 -12.88
N HIS A 538 -37.87 -29.24 -12.38
CA HIS A 538 -38.59 -28.18 -11.66
C HIS A 538 -37.93 -27.81 -10.34
N VAL A 539 -37.70 -28.79 -9.44
CA VAL A 539 -37.07 -28.53 -8.14
C VAL A 539 -35.65 -28.02 -8.32
N TYR A 540 -34.90 -28.53 -9.31
CA TYR A 540 -33.56 -28.04 -9.63
C TYR A 540 -33.58 -26.59 -10.12
N GLU A 541 -34.50 -26.25 -11.03
CA GLU A 541 -34.61 -24.88 -11.56
C GLU A 541 -34.98 -23.88 -10.45
N ASN A 542 -35.86 -24.26 -9.52
CA ASN A 542 -36.22 -23.43 -8.36
C ASN A 542 -35.04 -23.16 -7.43
N VAL A 543 -34.15 -24.15 -7.23
CA VAL A 543 -32.97 -24.03 -6.35
C VAL A 543 -31.82 -23.28 -7.03
N VAL A 544 -31.56 -23.58 -8.31
CA VAL A 544 -30.37 -23.10 -9.02
C VAL A 544 -30.65 -21.83 -9.84
N GLY A 545 -31.92 -21.52 -10.09
CA GLY A 545 -32.36 -20.42 -10.95
C GLY A 545 -32.20 -20.71 -12.45
N ALA A 546 -31.89 -21.95 -12.83
CA ALA A 546 -31.76 -22.39 -14.22
C ALA A 546 -32.03 -23.89 -14.36
N ALA A 547 -32.60 -24.30 -15.49
CA ALA A 547 -32.85 -25.70 -15.81
C ALA A 547 -31.54 -26.53 -15.79
N PRO A 548 -31.57 -27.78 -15.29
CA PRO A 548 -30.39 -28.65 -15.26
C PRO A 548 -29.94 -29.02 -16.67
N ASP A 549 -28.64 -29.23 -16.85
CA ASP A 549 -28.12 -29.83 -18.07
C ASP A 549 -28.60 -31.29 -18.24
N ALA A 550 -28.47 -31.83 -19.45
CA ALA A 550 -28.98 -33.16 -19.79
C ALA A 550 -28.35 -34.29 -18.95
N PHE A 551 -27.10 -34.16 -18.53
CA PHE A 551 -26.43 -35.15 -17.68
C PHE A 551 -26.95 -35.07 -16.26
N THR A 552 -27.04 -33.87 -15.69
CA THR A 552 -27.55 -33.63 -14.32
C THR A 552 -29.01 -34.09 -14.18
N SER A 553 -29.87 -33.72 -15.14
CA SER A 553 -31.27 -34.17 -15.21
C SER A 553 -31.38 -35.71 -15.25
N ALA A 554 -30.55 -36.36 -16.07
CA ALA A 554 -30.53 -37.82 -16.18
C ALA A 554 -29.99 -38.53 -14.93
N ALA A 555 -28.99 -37.96 -14.25
CA ALA A 555 -28.40 -38.51 -13.04
C ALA A 555 -29.43 -38.53 -11.90
N PHE A 556 -30.05 -37.40 -11.58
CA PHE A 556 -31.08 -37.32 -10.53
C PHE A 556 -32.34 -38.12 -10.88
N SER A 557 -32.77 -38.13 -12.15
CA SER A 557 -33.87 -38.98 -12.61
C SER A 557 -33.59 -40.47 -12.38
N THR A 558 -32.33 -40.90 -12.55
CA THR A 558 -31.90 -42.29 -12.31
C THR A 558 -31.93 -42.61 -10.82
N LEU A 559 -31.46 -41.68 -9.97
CA LEU A 559 -31.48 -41.82 -8.50
C LEU A 559 -32.90 -41.97 -7.93
N LEU A 560 -33.88 -41.28 -8.51
CA LEU A 560 -35.30 -41.52 -8.18
C LEU A 560 -35.80 -42.87 -8.70
N SER A 561 -35.45 -43.21 -9.95
CA SER A 561 -36.00 -44.41 -10.62
C SER A 561 -35.46 -45.72 -10.04
N ASN A 562 -34.24 -45.72 -9.50
CA ASN A 562 -33.63 -46.88 -8.86
C ASN A 562 -33.89 -46.95 -7.34
N GLY A 563 -34.63 -45.98 -6.78
CA GLY A 563 -34.98 -45.91 -5.36
C GLY A 563 -33.85 -45.51 -4.43
N THR A 564 -32.73 -44.98 -4.94
CA THR A 564 -31.63 -44.47 -4.10
C THR A 564 -32.09 -43.25 -3.30
N TYR A 565 -32.91 -42.39 -3.90
CA TYR A 565 -33.59 -41.30 -3.21
C TYR A 565 -35.10 -41.38 -3.44
N THR A 566 -35.86 -40.90 -2.44
CA THR A 566 -37.27 -40.58 -2.60
C THR A 566 -37.43 -39.13 -3.06
N LYS A 567 -38.59 -38.77 -3.62
CA LYS A 567 -38.90 -37.36 -3.94
C LYS A 567 -38.85 -36.49 -2.69
N ALA A 568 -39.37 -36.98 -1.57
CA ALA A 568 -39.31 -36.27 -0.29
C ALA A 568 -37.86 -36.04 0.17
N GLY A 569 -37.00 -37.07 0.05
CA GLY A 569 -35.59 -36.93 0.42
C GLY A 569 -34.80 -36.00 -0.51
N LEU A 570 -35.13 -35.94 -1.81
CA LEU A 570 -34.53 -34.93 -2.69
C LEU A 570 -35.07 -33.53 -2.44
N LEU A 571 -36.35 -33.39 -2.07
CA LEU A 571 -36.93 -32.09 -1.74
C LEU A 571 -36.37 -31.54 -0.42
N GLU A 572 -36.18 -32.40 0.58
CA GLU A 572 -35.49 -32.07 1.82
C GLU A 572 -34.05 -31.60 1.54
N LEU A 573 -33.31 -32.30 0.67
CA LEU A 573 -31.97 -31.87 0.27
C LEU A 573 -32.01 -30.53 -0.48
N ALA A 574 -32.99 -30.34 -1.37
CA ALA A 574 -33.16 -29.13 -2.17
C ALA A 574 -33.44 -27.88 -1.32
N ALA A 575 -34.24 -28.03 -0.24
CA ALA A 575 -34.55 -26.94 0.69
C ALA A 575 -33.31 -26.48 1.49
N GLY A 576 -32.29 -27.32 1.64
CA GLY A 576 -31.05 -26.99 2.35
C GLY A 576 -29.87 -26.60 1.45
N VAL A 577 -30.11 -26.19 0.20
CA VAL A 577 -29.04 -25.75 -0.71
C VAL A 577 -28.89 -24.23 -0.65
N ASP A 578 -27.70 -23.73 -0.28
CA ASP A 578 -27.39 -22.28 -0.15
C ASP A 578 -27.79 -21.45 -1.40
N ALA A 579 -27.69 -22.03 -2.60
CA ALA A 579 -28.08 -21.34 -3.84
C ALA A 579 -29.56 -20.93 -3.87
N LEU A 580 -30.43 -21.66 -3.15
CA LEU A 580 -31.86 -21.37 -3.03
C LEU A 580 -32.11 -20.06 -2.28
N GLU A 581 -31.29 -19.73 -1.28
CA GLU A 581 -31.47 -18.52 -0.46
C GLU A 581 -31.45 -17.25 -1.30
N THR A 582 -30.64 -17.25 -2.37
CA THR A 582 -30.62 -16.17 -3.36
C THR A 582 -31.90 -16.14 -4.20
N GLN A 583 -32.45 -17.31 -4.57
CA GLN A 583 -33.66 -17.40 -5.40
C GLN A 583 -34.91 -16.90 -4.67
N ILE A 584 -34.98 -17.12 -3.35
CA ILE A 584 -36.11 -16.71 -2.51
C ILE A 584 -36.00 -15.30 -1.92
N ASP A 585 -34.93 -14.56 -2.27
CA ASP A 585 -34.60 -13.27 -1.66
C ASP A 585 -34.57 -13.33 -0.12
N LEU A 586 -33.85 -14.32 0.43
CA LEU A 586 -33.78 -14.53 1.88
C LEU A 586 -33.31 -13.28 2.62
N VAL A 587 -32.37 -12.52 2.06
CA VAL A 587 -31.91 -11.24 2.62
C VAL A 587 -33.07 -10.23 2.69
N GLY A 588 -33.94 -10.20 1.68
CA GLY A 588 -35.17 -9.41 1.71
C GLY A 588 -36.12 -9.86 2.81
N LEU A 589 -36.36 -11.17 2.95
CA LEU A 589 -37.20 -11.74 4.02
C LEU A 589 -36.63 -11.41 5.42
N GLN A 590 -35.33 -11.58 5.61
CA GLN A 590 -34.62 -11.21 6.84
C GLN A 590 -34.62 -9.70 7.10
N SER A 591 -34.74 -8.86 6.07
CA SER A 591 -34.77 -7.40 6.22
C SER A 591 -36.16 -6.85 6.56
N TYR A 592 -37.23 -7.47 6.08
CA TYR A 592 -38.59 -6.91 6.13
C TYR A 592 -39.64 -7.82 6.79
N GLY A 593 -39.31 -9.08 7.02
CA GLY A 593 -40.24 -10.10 7.46
C GLY A 593 -41.17 -10.50 6.33
N LEU A 594 -42.12 -11.38 6.63
CA LEU A 594 -43.14 -11.80 5.68
C LEU A 594 -44.53 -11.81 6.30
N ASP A 595 -45.54 -11.43 5.52
CA ASP A 595 -46.91 -11.39 6.00
C ASP A 595 -47.40 -12.81 6.35
N TYR A 596 -47.73 -12.99 7.62
CA TYR A 596 -48.37 -14.18 8.15
C TYR A 596 -49.88 -14.01 8.09
N LEU A 597 -50.50 -14.69 7.12
CA LEU A 597 -51.93 -14.90 7.08
C LEU A 597 -52.24 -16.25 7.74
N SER A 598 -52.72 -16.23 8.98
CA SER A 598 -53.27 -17.43 9.63
C SER A 598 -54.48 -17.90 8.82
N PHE A 599 -54.47 -19.13 8.34
CA PHE A 599 -55.68 -19.75 7.82
C PHE A 599 -56.67 -19.91 8.99
N ILE A 600 -57.86 -19.30 8.86
CA ILE A 600 -59.01 -19.52 9.75
C ILE A 600 -59.69 -20.83 9.38
#